data_AF-A0AAN9CVB8-F1
#
_entry.id   AF-A0AAN9CVB8-F1
#
_cell.length_a   1.000
_cell.length_b   1.000
_cell.length_c   1.000
_cell.angle_alpha   90.00
_cell.angle_beta   90.00
_cell.angle_gamma   90.00
#
_symmetry.space_group_name_H-M   'P 1'
#
loop_
_entity.id
_entity.type
_entity.pdbx_description
1 polymer ?
#
loop_
_entity_poly.entity_id
_entity_poly.type
_entity_poly.pdbx_seq_one_letter_code
_entity_poly.pdbx_strand_id
1 'polypeptide(L)'
;MTLLVLLCVFSHVFYLQVSAAPVNNVFKHLQSASKFWHISDLHLDPTYHVTEDHTKVCFSSKGVPALDPGVFGDFLCDSPYQLILSAFSYMKQVDLQPDFIIWTGDSPPHVPKEELSTDIVINVIANMTRTIRQFFPELPVYPALGNHDYWPQDQLPTSGNAIYDAVAKLWSPWLNPAAVETLQKGGFYSLVIKPGLRLVSLNTNLYYSPNEVTVNMSDPAGQFQWLQETLELSRQNMEKVYVIAHVPIGYLPFAINTTAIRESYNEQLVKIFRNYSDVVEGQFYGHTHRDSIMVLLDHKGKPVNSIFVTPAVTPIKSLLEPFSNNPGLRAYLYHPENYGLLDIWQFYLNLTEANLEKRSEWKLEYIMTEAFDIEDIQPHSLHELALRFEKPQSKAFEKYFNHFMVSYNLSITCESSCKMVQVCAVHFLDRETYLQCMASAGRPEG
;
A
#
# COMPACT_ATOMS: atom_id res chain seq x y z
N MET A 1 6.97 -58.51 -44.07
CA MET A 1 6.66 -57.98 -42.72
C MET A 1 7.60 -56.81 -42.46
N THR A 2 7.26 -55.65 -43.03
CA THR A 2 6.66 -54.48 -42.35
C THR A 2 7.73 -53.61 -41.70
N LEU A 3 8.13 -52.61 -42.48
CA LEU A 3 8.98 -51.47 -42.13
C LEU A 3 8.19 -50.56 -41.17
N LEU A 4 8.64 -50.37 -39.94
CA LEU A 4 8.02 -49.42 -39.00
C LEU A 4 8.71 -48.06 -39.14
N VAL A 5 7.98 -47.09 -39.70
CA VAL A 5 8.38 -45.68 -39.81
C VAL A 5 8.17 -45.03 -38.44
N LEU A 6 9.25 -44.51 -37.85
CA LEU A 6 9.20 -43.68 -36.64
C LEU A 6 8.84 -42.25 -37.08
N LEU A 7 7.60 -41.82 -36.84
CA LEU A 7 7.16 -40.43 -37.03
C LEU A 7 7.57 -39.61 -35.81
N CYS A 8 8.58 -38.76 -35.96
CA CYS A 8 8.89 -37.68 -35.02
C CYS A 8 7.77 -36.64 -35.04
N VAL A 9 7.00 -36.54 -33.96
CA VAL A 9 6.09 -35.42 -33.73
C VAL A 9 6.89 -34.30 -33.05
N PHE A 10 7.31 -33.30 -33.82
CA PHE A 10 7.83 -32.04 -33.28
C PHE A 10 6.65 -31.26 -32.69
N SER A 11 6.54 -31.21 -31.36
CA SER A 11 5.68 -30.25 -30.67
C SER A 11 6.28 -28.84 -30.85
N HIS A 12 5.66 -28.02 -31.68
CA HIS A 12 5.92 -26.59 -31.72
C HIS A 12 5.46 -25.96 -30.40
N VAL A 13 6.42 -25.69 -29.52
CA VAL A 13 6.23 -24.77 -28.40
C VAL A 13 6.17 -23.37 -29.00
N PHE A 14 4.96 -22.81 -29.09
CA PHE A 14 4.78 -21.40 -29.35
C PHE A 14 5.33 -20.62 -28.16
N TYR A 15 6.55 -20.09 -28.30
CA TYR A 15 7.01 -18.99 -27.46
C TYR A 15 6.12 -17.79 -27.77
N LEU A 16 5.18 -17.48 -26.88
CA LEU A 16 4.54 -16.17 -26.85
C LEU A 16 5.64 -15.14 -26.61
N GLN A 17 6.00 -14.40 -27.67
CA GLN A 17 6.79 -13.19 -27.54
C GLN A 17 6.02 -12.22 -26.66
N VAL A 18 6.48 -12.04 -25.42
CA VAL A 18 6.10 -10.89 -24.60
C VAL A 18 6.50 -9.66 -25.41
N SER A 19 5.51 -8.85 -25.77
CA SER A 19 5.74 -7.59 -26.48
C SER A 19 6.67 -6.73 -25.63
N ALA A 20 7.91 -6.56 -26.05
CA ALA A 20 8.82 -5.61 -25.43
C ALA A 20 8.21 -4.21 -25.60
N ALA A 21 7.97 -3.53 -24.48
CA ALA A 21 7.47 -2.17 -24.48
C ALA A 21 8.34 -1.27 -25.39
N PRO A 22 7.75 -0.35 -26.16
CA PRO A 22 8.50 0.51 -27.06
C PRO A 22 9.27 1.55 -26.23
N VAL A 23 10.56 1.32 -26.04
CA VAL A 23 11.46 2.25 -25.33
C VAL A 23 11.72 3.46 -26.23
N ASN A 24 10.93 4.53 -26.05
CA ASN A 24 11.29 5.86 -26.55
C ASN A 24 12.57 6.35 -25.82
N ASN A 25 13.36 7.20 -26.48
CA ASN A 25 14.66 7.70 -25.98
C ASN A 25 14.62 8.46 -24.63
N VAL A 26 13.45 8.74 -24.07
CA VAL A 26 13.23 9.40 -22.77
C VAL A 26 13.57 8.48 -21.58
N PHE A 27 13.56 7.15 -21.79
CA PHE A 27 13.63 6.14 -20.72
C PHE A 27 15.04 5.64 -20.37
N LYS A 28 16.12 6.23 -20.91
CA LYS A 28 17.49 5.79 -20.60
C LYS A 28 17.83 5.85 -19.11
N HIS A 29 17.28 6.82 -18.37
CA HIS A 29 17.48 6.97 -16.93
C HIS A 29 16.79 5.87 -16.10
N LEU A 30 15.76 5.22 -16.66
CA LEU A 30 14.99 4.15 -16.00
C LEU A 30 15.64 2.77 -16.19
N GLN A 31 16.59 2.62 -17.12
CA GLN A 31 17.34 1.37 -17.31
C GLN A 31 18.40 1.12 -16.22
N SER A 32 18.85 2.16 -15.51
CA SER A 32 19.79 2.08 -14.38
C SER A 32 19.13 2.34 -13.02
N ALA A 33 17.81 2.49 -12.97
CA ALA A 33 17.08 2.73 -11.74
C ALA A 33 17.03 1.46 -10.88
N SER A 34 17.24 1.65 -9.58
CA SER A 34 16.96 0.62 -8.58
C SER A 34 15.45 0.51 -8.35
N LYS A 35 15.00 -0.64 -7.86
CA LYS A 35 13.57 -0.93 -7.69
C LYS A 35 13.27 -1.56 -6.34
N PHE A 36 12.06 -1.38 -5.85
CA PHE A 36 11.52 -2.18 -4.74
C PHE A 36 10.03 -2.41 -4.91
N TRP A 37 9.52 -3.51 -4.34
CA TRP A 37 8.08 -3.78 -4.28
C TRP A 37 7.46 -3.16 -3.03
N HIS A 38 6.22 -2.73 -3.15
CA HIS A 38 5.32 -2.39 -2.04
C HIS A 38 4.08 -3.26 -2.13
N ILE A 39 3.87 -4.09 -1.11
CA ILE A 39 2.67 -4.91 -0.93
C ILE A 39 1.98 -4.50 0.37
N SER A 40 0.66 -4.56 0.40
CA SER A 40 -0.12 -4.20 1.59
C SER A 40 -1.49 -4.88 1.57
N ASP A 41 -2.10 -4.98 2.74
CA ASP A 41 -3.52 -5.33 2.91
C ASP A 41 -3.86 -6.64 2.17
N LEU A 42 -3.15 -7.69 2.57
CA LEU A 42 -3.31 -9.02 1.98
C LEU A 42 -4.64 -9.64 2.40
N HIS A 43 -5.03 -9.43 3.66
CA HIS A 43 -6.24 -9.96 4.30
C HIS A 43 -6.61 -11.37 3.84
N LEU A 44 -5.86 -12.37 4.29
CA LEU A 44 -6.18 -13.76 4.03
C LEU A 44 -7.49 -14.13 4.74
N ASP A 45 -8.52 -14.51 3.98
CA ASP A 45 -9.66 -15.26 4.51
C ASP A 45 -9.38 -16.78 4.36
N PRO A 46 -9.02 -17.48 5.45
CA PRO A 46 -8.77 -18.92 5.39
C PRO A 46 -10.06 -19.74 5.22
N THR A 47 -11.23 -19.12 5.34
CA THR A 47 -12.54 -19.78 5.20
C THR A 47 -13.05 -19.76 3.76
N TYR A 48 -12.40 -19.00 2.87
CA TYR A 48 -12.87 -18.82 1.50
C TYR A 48 -13.00 -20.16 0.76
N HIS A 49 -14.21 -20.48 0.30
CA HIS A 49 -14.49 -21.59 -0.59
C HIS A 49 -15.73 -21.32 -1.45
N VAL A 50 -15.71 -21.72 -2.71
CA VAL A 50 -16.87 -21.57 -3.60
C VAL A 50 -17.93 -22.62 -3.25
N THR A 51 -19.16 -22.18 -2.99
CA THR A 51 -20.29 -23.02 -2.60
C THR A 51 -21.60 -22.41 -3.09
N GLU A 52 -22.65 -23.23 -3.24
CA GLU A 52 -23.98 -22.78 -3.68
C GLU A 52 -24.63 -21.81 -2.67
N ASP A 53 -24.33 -21.99 -1.38
CA ASP A 53 -24.79 -21.08 -0.34
C ASP A 53 -23.82 -19.89 -0.25
N HIS A 54 -24.09 -18.84 -1.05
CA HIS A 54 -23.23 -17.67 -1.15
C HIS A 54 -23.02 -16.93 0.19
N THR A 55 -23.84 -17.18 1.22
CA THR A 55 -23.62 -16.63 2.58
C THR A 55 -22.48 -17.31 3.35
N LYS A 56 -22.00 -18.46 2.86
CA LYS A 56 -20.94 -19.27 3.47
C LYS A 56 -19.66 -19.31 2.66
N VAL A 57 -19.59 -18.53 1.58
CA VAL A 57 -18.39 -18.48 0.72
C VAL A 57 -17.18 -18.00 1.51
N CYS A 58 -17.34 -16.97 2.33
CA CYS A 58 -16.28 -16.36 3.12
C CYS A 58 -16.87 -15.78 4.41
N PHE A 59 -16.15 -15.89 5.52
CA PHE A 59 -16.61 -15.31 6.79
C PHE A 59 -16.46 -13.79 6.79
N SER A 60 -15.53 -13.26 5.99
CA SER A 60 -15.33 -11.81 5.84
C SER A 60 -16.55 -11.07 5.28
N SER A 61 -17.45 -11.75 4.55
CA SER A 61 -18.72 -11.14 4.11
C SER A 61 -19.75 -10.96 5.23
N LYS A 62 -19.49 -11.56 6.40
CA LYS A 62 -20.34 -11.45 7.60
C LYS A 62 -21.79 -11.92 7.33
N GLY A 63 -21.93 -12.97 6.51
CA GLY A 63 -23.21 -13.55 6.12
C GLY A 63 -23.91 -12.83 4.97
N VAL A 64 -23.34 -11.76 4.42
CA VAL A 64 -23.82 -11.18 3.16
C VAL A 64 -23.51 -12.18 2.04
N PRO A 65 -24.48 -12.54 1.18
CA PRO A 65 -24.21 -13.41 0.05
C PRO A 65 -23.15 -12.80 -0.87
N ALA A 66 -22.04 -13.52 -1.11
CA ALA A 66 -21.08 -13.17 -2.15
C ALA A 66 -21.79 -13.01 -3.51
N LEU A 67 -21.35 -12.05 -4.32
CA LEU A 67 -22.10 -11.68 -5.53
C LEU A 67 -21.84 -12.65 -6.68
N ASP A 68 -20.57 -12.89 -7.00
CA ASP A 68 -20.11 -13.75 -8.09
C ASP A 68 -18.78 -14.41 -7.71
N PRO A 69 -18.80 -15.33 -6.71
CA PRO A 69 -17.58 -15.87 -6.14
C PRO A 69 -16.85 -16.80 -7.12
N GLY A 70 -15.56 -16.53 -7.33
CA GLY A 70 -14.68 -17.37 -8.13
C GLY A 70 -13.40 -17.77 -7.41
N VAL A 71 -12.54 -18.51 -8.09
CA VAL A 71 -11.34 -19.09 -7.47
C VAL A 71 -10.37 -18.03 -6.92
N PHE A 72 -10.41 -16.80 -7.45
CA PHE A 72 -9.55 -15.70 -7.02
C PHE A 72 -10.21 -14.71 -6.07
N GLY A 73 -11.48 -14.93 -5.68
CA GLY A 73 -12.16 -14.08 -4.70
C GLY A 73 -13.53 -13.59 -5.16
N ASP A 74 -14.08 -12.68 -4.38
CA ASP A 74 -15.31 -11.92 -4.65
C ASP A 74 -15.13 -10.53 -4.03
N PHE A 75 -15.78 -9.49 -4.59
CA PHE A 75 -15.66 -8.14 -4.05
C PHE A 75 -16.31 -7.96 -2.65
N LEU A 76 -17.08 -8.93 -2.14
CA LEU A 76 -17.58 -8.94 -0.76
C LEU A 76 -16.75 -9.84 0.17
N CYS A 77 -15.68 -10.44 -0.34
CA CYS A 77 -14.80 -11.32 0.41
C CYS A 77 -13.39 -10.74 0.51
N ASP A 78 -12.72 -11.11 1.59
CA ASP A 78 -11.28 -10.99 1.70
C ASP A 78 -10.57 -12.04 0.83
N SER A 79 -9.26 -11.90 0.70
CA SER A 79 -8.47 -12.68 -0.24
C SER A 79 -8.51 -14.18 0.08
N PRO A 80 -8.92 -15.05 -0.87
CA PRO A 80 -8.52 -16.46 -0.79
C PRO A 80 -7.00 -16.57 -0.88
N TYR A 81 -6.44 -17.62 -0.27
CA TYR A 81 -5.00 -17.86 -0.36
C TYR A 81 -4.50 -17.98 -1.82
N GLN A 82 -5.35 -18.48 -2.72
CA GLN A 82 -5.04 -18.59 -4.15
C GLN A 82 -4.80 -17.22 -4.82
N LEU A 83 -5.52 -16.16 -4.41
CA LEU A 83 -5.28 -14.81 -4.91
C LEU A 83 -3.89 -14.31 -4.48
N ILE A 84 -3.57 -14.45 -3.20
CA ILE A 84 -2.28 -14.05 -2.63
C ILE A 84 -1.12 -14.81 -3.30
N LEU A 85 -1.26 -16.13 -3.48
CA LEU A 85 -0.27 -16.94 -4.20
C LEU A 85 -0.10 -16.47 -5.66
N SER A 86 -1.19 -16.09 -6.33
CA SER A 86 -1.11 -15.58 -7.70
C SER A 86 -0.34 -14.26 -7.78
N ALA A 87 -0.50 -13.38 -6.79
CA ALA A 87 0.20 -12.11 -6.68
C ALA A 87 1.71 -12.33 -6.53
N PHE A 88 2.13 -13.17 -5.59
CA PHE A 88 3.56 -13.49 -5.40
C PHE A 88 4.16 -14.27 -6.56
N SER A 89 3.38 -15.16 -7.20
CA SER A 89 3.80 -15.83 -8.43
C SER A 89 4.06 -14.83 -9.54
N TYR A 90 3.19 -13.83 -9.72
CA TYR A 90 3.38 -12.79 -10.72
C TYR A 90 4.62 -11.94 -10.42
N MET A 91 4.78 -11.45 -9.19
CA MET A 91 5.96 -10.70 -8.76
C MET A 91 7.28 -11.42 -9.08
N LYS A 92 7.30 -12.76 -8.93
CA LYS A 92 8.45 -13.59 -9.28
C LYS A 92 8.64 -13.77 -10.79
N GLN A 93 7.54 -13.88 -11.55
CA GLN A 93 7.57 -14.06 -13.01
C GLN A 93 7.99 -12.80 -13.77
N VAL A 94 7.54 -11.63 -13.33
CA VAL A 94 7.88 -10.34 -13.96
C VAL A 94 9.35 -9.97 -13.74
N ASP A 95 9.99 -10.58 -12.72
CA ASP A 95 11.41 -10.47 -12.40
C ASP A 95 11.99 -9.06 -12.56
N LEU A 96 11.41 -8.10 -11.83
CA LEU A 96 11.87 -6.71 -11.87
C LEU A 96 13.30 -6.53 -11.32
N GLN A 97 13.88 -7.57 -10.71
CA GLN A 97 15.11 -7.52 -9.91
C GLN A 97 15.06 -6.41 -8.84
N PRO A 98 14.08 -6.47 -7.92
CA PRO A 98 13.99 -5.51 -6.82
C PRO A 98 15.16 -5.67 -5.83
N ASP A 99 15.52 -4.58 -5.18
CA ASP A 99 16.51 -4.57 -4.09
C ASP A 99 15.90 -5.04 -2.76
N PHE A 100 14.61 -4.80 -2.54
CA PHE A 100 13.87 -5.18 -1.34
C PHE A 100 12.35 -5.17 -1.57
N ILE A 101 11.59 -5.64 -0.58
CA ILE A 101 10.13 -5.49 -0.50
C ILE A 101 9.79 -4.69 0.76
N ILE A 102 8.86 -3.74 0.67
CA ILE A 102 8.17 -3.20 1.83
C ILE A 102 6.79 -3.85 1.93
N TRP A 103 6.39 -4.24 3.14
CA TRP A 103 5.11 -4.90 3.41
C TRP A 103 4.37 -4.18 4.53
N THR A 104 3.37 -3.37 4.20
CA THR A 104 2.72 -2.47 5.18
C THR A 104 1.53 -3.10 5.90
N GLY A 105 1.59 -4.40 6.18
CA GLY A 105 0.70 -5.07 7.14
C GLY A 105 -0.65 -5.52 6.60
N ASP A 106 -1.55 -5.81 7.55
CA ASP A 106 -2.93 -6.28 7.41
C ASP A 106 -3.05 -7.65 6.73
N SER A 107 -2.78 -8.67 7.54
CA SER A 107 -2.80 -10.08 7.14
C SER A 107 -4.11 -10.80 7.48
N PRO A 108 -4.69 -10.66 8.69
CA PRO A 108 -5.95 -11.32 9.06
C PRO A 108 -7.19 -10.75 8.34
N PRO A 109 -8.29 -11.51 8.24
CA PRO A 109 -9.49 -11.07 7.53
C PRO A 109 -10.37 -10.14 8.38
N HIS A 110 -11.32 -9.47 7.72
CA HIS A 110 -12.36 -8.63 8.29
C HIS A 110 -13.53 -9.45 8.84
N VAL A 111 -13.33 -10.14 9.96
CA VAL A 111 -14.37 -10.91 10.65
C VAL A 111 -14.70 -10.29 12.02
N PRO A 112 -15.86 -10.61 12.63
CA PRO A 112 -16.11 -10.22 14.02
C PRO A 112 -14.98 -10.68 14.94
N LYS A 113 -14.63 -9.89 15.96
CA LYS A 113 -13.50 -10.19 16.85
C LYS A 113 -13.62 -11.56 17.54
N GLU A 114 -14.85 -12.06 17.72
CA GLU A 114 -15.18 -13.35 18.30
C GLU A 114 -14.74 -14.54 17.42
N GLU A 115 -14.57 -14.32 16.12
CA GLU A 115 -14.06 -15.33 15.15
C GLU A 115 -12.52 -15.37 15.09
N LEU A 116 -11.85 -14.46 15.80
CA LEU A 116 -10.39 -14.38 15.88
C LEU A 116 -9.90 -14.59 17.32
N SER A 117 -8.60 -14.78 17.42
CA SER A 117 -7.85 -14.77 18.68
C SER A 117 -6.42 -14.33 18.41
N THR A 118 -5.66 -14.02 19.47
CA THR A 118 -4.23 -13.73 19.37
C THR A 118 -3.47 -14.82 18.60
N ASP A 119 -3.75 -16.10 18.88
CA ASP A 119 -3.08 -17.22 18.21
C ASP A 119 -3.44 -17.32 16.72
N ILE A 120 -4.71 -17.08 16.37
CA ILE A 120 -5.15 -17.07 14.96
C ILE A 120 -4.45 -15.93 14.20
N VAL A 121 -4.43 -14.72 14.77
CA VAL A 121 -3.73 -13.56 14.18
C VAL A 121 -2.25 -13.86 13.96
N ILE A 122 -1.54 -14.36 14.99
CA ILE A 122 -0.13 -14.76 14.87
C ILE A 122 0.07 -15.81 13.78
N ASN A 123 -0.82 -16.80 13.69
CA ASN A 123 -0.73 -17.86 12.68
C ASN A 123 -0.93 -17.34 11.26
N VAL A 124 -1.84 -16.37 11.04
CA VAL A 124 -2.03 -15.75 9.73
C VAL A 124 -0.81 -14.91 9.34
N ILE A 125 -0.28 -14.08 10.25
CA ILE A 125 0.95 -13.30 10.00
C ILE A 125 2.14 -14.25 9.72
N ALA A 126 2.25 -15.34 10.47
CA ALA A 126 3.28 -16.36 10.26
C ALA A 126 3.12 -17.07 8.90
N ASN A 127 1.88 -17.31 8.45
CA ASN A 127 1.60 -17.86 7.13
C ASN A 127 2.11 -16.90 6.05
N MET A 128 1.67 -15.64 6.06
CA MET A 128 2.11 -14.63 5.08
C MET A 128 3.63 -14.46 5.07
N THR A 129 4.25 -14.38 6.25
CA THR A 129 5.71 -14.30 6.39
C THR A 129 6.42 -15.49 5.72
N ARG A 130 5.93 -16.72 5.94
CA ARG A 130 6.50 -17.93 5.32
C ARG A 130 6.26 -17.95 3.81
N THR A 131 5.08 -17.58 3.35
CA THR A 131 4.75 -17.51 1.91
C THR A 131 5.70 -16.56 1.20
N ILE A 132 5.89 -15.33 1.72
CA ILE A 132 6.82 -14.35 1.15
C ILE A 132 8.24 -14.94 1.07
N ARG A 133 8.73 -15.56 2.14
CA ARG A 133 10.07 -16.20 2.17
C ARG A 133 10.20 -17.37 1.20
N GLN A 134 9.14 -18.11 0.92
CA GLN A 134 9.16 -19.21 -0.06
C GLN A 134 9.29 -18.68 -1.50
N PHE A 135 8.63 -17.56 -1.82
CA PHE A 135 8.77 -16.93 -3.13
C PHE A 135 10.09 -16.19 -3.28
N PHE A 136 10.52 -15.49 -2.23
CA PHE A 136 11.67 -14.59 -2.21
C PHE A 136 12.63 -14.91 -1.03
N PRO A 137 13.39 -16.01 -1.11
CA PRO A 137 14.23 -16.46 0.00
C PRO A 137 15.43 -15.55 0.29
N GLU A 138 15.92 -14.83 -0.72
CA GLU A 138 17.14 -14.00 -0.64
C GLU A 138 16.84 -12.50 -0.57
N LEU A 139 15.59 -12.10 -0.79
CA LEU A 139 15.21 -10.70 -0.86
C LEU A 139 14.83 -10.20 0.55
N PRO A 140 15.45 -9.12 1.07
CA PRO A 140 15.03 -8.54 2.34
C PRO A 140 13.63 -7.95 2.24
N VAL A 141 12.86 -8.13 3.31
CA VAL A 141 11.49 -7.61 3.44
C VAL A 141 11.42 -6.75 4.69
N TYR A 142 10.87 -5.55 4.55
CA TYR A 142 10.70 -4.61 5.64
C TYR A 142 9.20 -4.43 5.94
N PRO A 143 8.69 -5.16 6.95
CA PRO A 143 7.28 -5.11 7.31
C PRO A 143 6.92 -3.95 8.25
N ALA A 144 5.67 -3.51 8.20
CA ALA A 144 4.97 -2.76 9.23
C ALA A 144 3.72 -3.55 9.66
N LEU A 145 3.29 -3.39 10.92
CA LEU A 145 2.03 -3.96 11.38
C LEU A 145 0.86 -3.11 10.90
N GLY A 146 -0.23 -3.75 10.49
CA GLY A 146 -1.52 -3.09 10.29
C GLY A 146 -2.48 -3.24 11.47
N ASN A 147 -3.65 -2.61 11.39
CA ASN A 147 -4.61 -2.58 12.49
C ASN A 147 -5.32 -3.94 12.68
N HIS A 148 -5.41 -4.76 11.63
CA HIS A 148 -5.91 -6.14 11.71
C HIS A 148 -4.83 -7.13 12.18
N ASP A 149 -3.55 -6.76 12.19
CA ASP A 149 -2.45 -7.59 12.71
C ASP A 149 -2.40 -7.64 14.25
N TYR A 150 -3.53 -7.42 14.93
CA TYR A 150 -3.66 -7.50 16.38
C TYR A 150 -5.01 -8.11 16.79
N TRP A 151 -5.09 -8.65 18.01
CA TRP A 151 -6.35 -9.11 18.58
C TRP A 151 -6.58 -8.54 20.00
N PRO A 152 -7.76 -7.95 20.26
CA PRO A 152 -8.77 -7.54 19.28
C PRO A 152 -8.22 -6.55 18.25
N GLN A 153 -8.77 -6.54 17.03
CA GLN A 153 -8.34 -5.62 15.97
C GLN A 153 -8.33 -4.16 16.45
N ASP A 154 -7.43 -3.36 15.88
CA ASP A 154 -7.21 -1.94 16.17
C ASP A 154 -6.58 -1.62 17.54
N GLN A 155 -6.71 -2.50 18.53
CA GLN A 155 -6.33 -2.23 19.93
C GLN A 155 -4.83 -2.45 20.22
N LEU A 156 -3.96 -1.91 19.36
CA LEU A 156 -2.51 -2.07 19.47
C LEU A 156 -1.97 -1.33 20.71
N PRO A 157 -1.24 -2.00 21.62
CA PRO A 157 -0.80 -1.43 22.89
C PRO A 157 0.53 -0.68 22.79
N THR A 158 0.85 0.08 23.83
CA THR A 158 2.08 0.90 23.91
C THR A 158 3.28 0.19 24.54
N SER A 159 3.19 -1.12 24.77
CA SER A 159 4.23 -1.92 25.39
C SER A 159 4.29 -3.33 24.79
N GLY A 160 5.37 -4.04 25.09
CA GLY A 160 5.59 -5.39 24.59
C GLY A 160 4.46 -6.36 24.92
N ASN A 161 4.17 -7.24 23.99
CA ASN A 161 3.06 -8.18 24.04
C ASN A 161 3.34 -9.40 23.16
N ALA A 162 2.50 -10.43 23.27
CA ALA A 162 2.67 -11.70 22.56
C ALA A 162 2.74 -11.55 21.03
N ILE A 163 2.01 -10.60 20.44
CA ILE A 163 2.03 -10.38 18.99
C ILE A 163 3.32 -9.66 18.59
N TYR A 164 3.74 -8.62 19.30
CA TYR A 164 5.01 -7.92 19.02
C TYR A 164 6.21 -8.87 19.17
N ASP A 165 6.19 -9.72 20.19
CA ASP A 165 7.19 -10.78 20.36
C ASP A 165 7.17 -11.81 19.22
N ALA A 166 5.98 -12.23 18.79
CA ALA A 166 5.84 -13.19 17.70
C ALA A 166 6.35 -12.62 16.37
N VAL A 167 5.95 -11.40 16.00
CA VAL A 167 6.39 -10.78 14.75
C VAL A 167 7.86 -10.42 14.77
N ALA A 168 8.40 -9.98 15.92
CA ALA A 168 9.84 -9.76 16.07
C ALA A 168 10.64 -11.05 15.84
N LYS A 169 10.16 -12.19 16.34
CA LYS A 169 10.78 -13.50 16.05
C LYS A 169 10.66 -13.89 14.58
N LEU A 170 9.47 -13.74 13.99
CA LEU A 170 9.18 -14.08 12.59
C LEU A 170 10.03 -13.25 11.62
N TRP A 171 10.22 -11.97 11.91
CA TRP A 171 10.89 -10.99 11.05
C TRP A 171 12.37 -10.77 11.40
N SER A 172 12.86 -11.35 12.49
CA SER A 172 14.29 -11.30 12.85
C SER A 172 15.27 -11.68 11.73
N PRO A 173 14.96 -12.56 10.76
CA PRO A 173 15.87 -12.82 9.64
C PRO A 173 16.08 -11.62 8.70
N TRP A 174 15.18 -10.63 8.71
CA TRP A 174 15.26 -9.42 7.88
C TRP A 174 15.77 -8.20 8.65
N LEU A 175 15.86 -8.29 9.98
CA LEU A 175 16.10 -7.15 10.86
C LEU A 175 17.39 -7.31 11.66
N ASN A 176 18.04 -6.19 11.99
CA ASN A 176 19.16 -6.20 12.91
C ASN A 176 18.67 -6.29 14.37
N PRO A 177 19.53 -6.64 15.35
CA PRO A 177 19.12 -6.80 16.74
C PRO A 177 18.45 -5.57 17.37
N ALA A 178 18.90 -4.35 17.03
CA ALA A 178 18.32 -3.12 17.54
C ALA A 178 16.89 -2.90 17.03
N ALA A 179 16.63 -3.20 15.75
CA ALA A 179 15.31 -3.13 15.14
C ALA A 179 14.37 -4.19 15.75
N VAL A 180 14.86 -5.40 16.01
CA VAL A 180 14.10 -6.44 16.72
C VAL A 180 13.71 -5.96 18.11
N GLU A 181 14.63 -5.33 18.85
CA GLU A 181 14.36 -4.84 20.20
C GLU A 181 13.26 -3.76 20.25
N THR A 182 13.30 -2.77 19.36
CA THR A 182 12.25 -1.73 19.33
C THR A 182 10.92 -2.28 18.83
N LEU A 183 10.94 -3.21 17.88
CA LEU A 183 9.75 -3.90 17.38
C LEU A 183 9.04 -4.66 18.52
N GLN A 184 9.79 -5.37 19.37
CA GLN A 184 9.23 -6.04 20.55
C GLN A 184 8.60 -5.07 21.55
N LYS A 185 9.17 -3.86 21.70
CA LYS A 185 8.69 -2.88 22.68
C LYS A 185 7.45 -2.11 22.24
N GLY A 186 7.35 -1.76 20.95
CA GLY A 186 6.33 -0.81 20.48
C GLY A 186 5.78 -1.05 19.07
N GLY A 187 6.17 -2.12 18.39
CA GLY A 187 5.68 -2.41 17.04
C GLY A 187 6.34 -1.58 15.92
N PHE A 188 7.39 -0.80 16.22
CA PHE A 188 8.10 0.08 15.28
C PHE A 188 9.62 -0.14 15.34
N TYR A 189 10.33 0.19 14.26
CA TYR A 189 11.79 0.03 14.19
C TYR A 189 12.43 0.87 13.08
N SER A 190 13.76 0.98 13.12
CA SER A 190 14.53 1.51 12.00
C SER A 190 15.82 0.74 11.79
N LEU A 191 16.32 0.73 10.55
CA LEU A 191 17.60 0.15 10.19
C LEU A 191 18.13 0.77 8.90
N VAL A 192 19.45 0.78 8.75
CA VAL A 192 20.11 1.13 7.49
C VAL A 192 19.96 -0.05 6.54
N ILE A 193 19.29 0.16 5.42
CA ILE A 193 18.97 -0.91 4.45
C ILE A 193 19.92 -0.89 3.25
N LYS A 194 20.51 0.27 2.95
CA LYS A 194 21.60 0.46 1.98
C LYS A 194 22.53 1.57 2.49
N PRO A 195 23.79 1.67 2.01
CA PRO A 195 24.70 2.75 2.44
C PRO A 195 24.09 4.14 2.23
N GLY A 196 23.76 4.86 3.30
CA GLY A 196 23.11 6.17 3.22
C GLY A 196 21.58 6.13 3.04
N LEU A 197 20.93 4.97 3.11
CA LEU A 197 19.47 4.84 3.14
C LEU A 197 19.02 4.09 4.39
N ARG A 198 18.23 4.75 5.23
CA ARG A 198 17.54 4.17 6.37
C ARG A 198 16.07 3.95 6.04
N LEU A 199 15.54 2.82 6.49
CA LEU A 199 14.10 2.58 6.55
C LEU A 199 13.61 2.77 7.98
N VAL A 200 12.49 3.46 8.11
CA VAL A 200 11.76 3.67 9.37
C VAL A 200 10.38 3.04 9.21
N SER A 201 10.10 1.98 9.97
CA SER A 201 8.80 1.33 10.03
C SER A 201 8.05 1.81 11.27
N LEU A 202 6.96 2.55 11.06
CA LEU A 202 6.13 3.11 12.11
C LEU A 202 4.94 2.22 12.43
N ASN A 203 4.55 2.23 13.70
CA ASN A 203 3.29 1.69 14.19
C ASN A 203 2.27 2.84 14.28
N THR A 204 1.72 3.27 13.15
CA THR A 204 0.68 4.32 13.11
C THR A 204 -0.67 3.85 13.62
N ASN A 205 -0.84 2.54 13.87
CA ASN A 205 -2.03 1.98 14.52
C ASN A 205 -2.19 2.48 15.95
N LEU A 206 -1.10 2.90 16.62
CA LEU A 206 -1.17 3.59 17.90
C LEU A 206 -1.93 4.93 17.82
N TYR A 207 -1.99 5.52 16.64
CA TYR A 207 -2.66 6.80 16.39
C TYR A 207 -4.05 6.62 15.77
N TYR A 208 -4.41 5.39 15.36
CA TYR A 208 -5.64 5.10 14.67
C TYR A 208 -6.86 5.43 15.53
N SER A 209 -7.86 6.09 14.93
CA SER A 209 -9.00 6.64 15.67
C SER A 209 -9.78 5.60 16.49
N PRO A 210 -9.98 4.36 16.03
CA PRO A 210 -10.60 3.26 16.81
C PRO A 210 -9.73 2.63 17.91
N ASN A 211 -8.45 2.98 18.03
CA ASN A 211 -7.58 2.36 19.05
C ASN A 211 -7.83 2.97 20.43
N GLU A 212 -8.69 2.35 21.24
CA GLU A 212 -9.06 2.87 22.57
C GLU A 212 -7.90 2.81 23.58
N VAL A 213 -6.88 2.00 23.32
CA VAL A 213 -5.73 1.82 24.23
C VAL A 213 -4.90 3.09 24.35
N THR A 214 -4.87 3.93 23.32
CA THR A 214 -4.01 5.13 23.24
C THR A 214 -4.73 6.44 23.50
N VAL A 215 -6.02 6.39 23.85
CA VAL A 215 -6.81 7.59 24.16
C VAL A 215 -6.14 8.39 25.29
N ASN A 216 -6.08 9.72 25.12
CA ASN A 216 -5.46 10.68 26.05
C ASN A 216 -3.94 10.52 26.27
N MET A 217 -3.23 9.76 25.44
CA MET A 217 -1.75 9.71 25.48
C MET A 217 -1.15 10.76 24.55
N SER A 218 -0.15 11.53 25.00
CA SER A 218 0.50 12.53 24.14
C SER A 218 1.48 11.91 23.14
N ASP A 219 2.20 10.87 23.56
CA ASP A 219 3.17 10.15 22.74
C ASP A 219 3.10 8.63 23.04
N PRO A 220 2.12 7.92 22.46
CA PRO A 220 1.98 6.48 22.62
C PRO A 220 3.29 5.74 22.32
N ALA A 221 3.77 4.95 23.29
CA ALA A 221 5.04 4.21 23.23
C ALA A 221 6.31 5.06 23.03
N GLY A 222 6.24 6.39 23.20
CA GLY A 222 7.37 7.29 22.96
C GLY A 222 7.79 7.38 21.48
N GLN A 223 6.90 6.99 20.56
CA GLN A 223 7.23 6.84 19.14
C GLN A 223 7.49 8.19 18.45
N PHE A 224 6.85 9.30 18.84
CA PHE A 224 7.16 10.62 18.28
C PHE A 224 8.54 11.11 18.70
N GLN A 225 8.91 10.92 19.97
CA GLN A 225 10.25 11.24 20.44
C GLN A 225 11.28 10.38 19.69
N TRP A 226 11.07 9.05 19.68
CA TRP A 226 11.96 8.11 18.99
C TRP A 226 12.10 8.42 17.49
N LEU A 227 11.02 8.80 16.80
CA LEU A 227 11.04 9.17 15.39
C LEU A 227 11.93 10.40 15.16
N GLN A 228 11.75 11.46 15.95
CA GLN A 228 12.55 12.68 15.82
C GLN A 228 14.03 12.39 16.08
N GLU A 229 14.35 11.61 17.11
CA GLU A 229 15.73 11.19 17.41
C GLU A 229 16.34 10.37 16.25
N THR A 230 15.55 9.48 15.65
CA THR A 230 15.97 8.65 14.51
C THR A 230 16.21 9.49 13.24
N LEU A 231 15.33 10.46 12.95
CA LEU A 231 15.49 11.34 11.79
C LEU A 231 16.66 12.31 11.98
N GLU A 232 16.87 12.81 13.19
CA GLU A 232 18.03 13.66 13.51
C GLU A 232 19.35 12.87 13.41
N LEU A 233 19.38 11.62 13.89
CA LEU A 233 20.52 10.72 13.69
C LEU A 233 20.80 10.49 12.19
N SER A 234 19.74 10.31 11.39
CA SER A 234 19.87 10.13 9.94
C SER A 234 20.47 11.38 9.28
N ARG A 235 20.01 12.57 9.68
CA ARG A 235 20.57 13.87 9.24
C ARG A 235 22.06 13.95 9.55
N GLN A 236 22.46 13.63 10.78
CA GLN A 236 23.86 13.69 11.22
C GLN A 236 24.77 12.70 10.49
N ASN A 237 24.21 11.55 10.11
CA ASN A 237 24.92 10.52 9.36
C ASN A 237 24.82 10.68 7.83
N MET A 238 24.20 11.77 7.34
CA MET A 238 23.97 12.01 5.91
C MET A 238 23.18 10.88 5.22
N GLU A 239 22.25 10.27 5.95
CA GLU A 239 21.34 9.25 5.45
C GLU A 239 20.05 9.89 4.90
N LYS A 240 19.48 9.30 3.86
CA LYS A 240 18.10 9.51 3.44
C LYS A 240 17.18 8.51 4.11
N VAL A 241 15.90 8.86 4.24
CA VAL A 241 14.92 8.05 4.96
C VAL A 241 13.71 7.73 4.09
N TYR A 242 13.38 6.45 4.00
CA TYR A 242 12.06 5.97 3.62
C TYR A 242 11.24 5.63 4.86
N VAL A 243 10.03 6.19 4.94
CA VAL A 243 9.09 5.90 6.03
C VAL A 243 8.04 4.93 5.50
N ILE A 244 7.85 3.81 6.19
CA ILE A 244 6.74 2.90 5.93
C ILE A 244 5.84 2.87 7.17
N ALA A 245 4.53 2.81 6.95
CA ALA A 245 3.56 2.54 8.01
C ALA A 245 2.29 1.95 7.41
N HIS A 246 1.35 1.52 8.25
CA HIS A 246 0.08 1.02 7.74
C HIS A 246 -0.95 2.15 7.54
N VAL A 247 -1.49 2.71 8.63
CA VAL A 247 -2.49 3.79 8.58
C VAL A 247 -1.82 5.10 8.15
N PRO A 248 -2.29 5.76 7.07
CA PRO A 248 -1.69 7.00 6.58
C PRO A 248 -1.99 8.22 7.46
N ILE A 249 -1.12 9.22 7.33
CA ILE A 249 -1.42 10.60 7.73
C ILE A 249 -2.35 11.26 6.69
N GLY A 250 -2.84 12.46 7.00
CA GLY A 250 -3.71 13.24 6.13
C GLY A 250 -5.18 12.84 6.22
N TYR A 251 -5.96 13.41 5.31
CA TYR A 251 -7.40 13.25 5.25
C TYR A 251 -7.80 12.09 4.32
N LEU A 252 -8.88 11.40 4.68
CA LEU A 252 -9.44 10.32 3.87
C LEU A 252 -10.06 10.92 2.58
N PRO A 253 -9.64 10.47 1.39
CA PRO A 253 -10.08 11.07 0.12
C PRO A 253 -11.53 10.70 -0.28
N PHE A 254 -12.24 10.01 0.60
CA PHE A 254 -13.63 9.59 0.45
C PHE A 254 -14.52 10.01 1.63
N ALA A 255 -13.99 10.77 2.59
CA ALA A 255 -14.75 11.28 3.74
C ALA A 255 -14.42 12.76 4.01
N ILE A 256 -15.45 13.57 4.27
CA ILE A 256 -15.32 15.00 4.52
C ILE A 256 -14.79 15.24 5.93
N ASN A 257 -13.71 16.02 6.06
CA ASN A 257 -13.14 16.46 7.35
C ASN A 257 -12.73 15.29 8.28
N THR A 258 -12.33 14.16 7.71
CA THR A 258 -11.97 12.96 8.48
C THR A 258 -10.54 12.54 8.18
N THR A 259 -9.69 12.48 9.20
CA THR A 259 -8.38 11.82 9.16
C THR A 259 -8.52 10.36 9.60
N ALA A 260 -7.66 9.46 9.11
CA ALA A 260 -7.68 8.06 9.54
C ALA A 260 -7.19 7.92 10.99
N ILE A 261 -6.04 8.52 11.28
CA ILE A 261 -5.51 8.68 12.64
C ILE A 261 -6.13 9.90 13.32
N ARG A 262 -6.14 9.94 14.65
CA ARG A 262 -6.69 11.08 15.41
C ARG A 262 -6.01 12.38 15.02
N GLU A 263 -6.79 13.44 14.86
CA GLU A 263 -6.33 14.75 14.35
C GLU A 263 -5.08 15.27 15.08
N SER A 264 -5.02 15.17 16.42
CA SER A 264 -3.85 15.61 17.19
C SER A 264 -2.55 14.88 16.82
N TYR A 265 -2.63 13.58 16.52
CA TYR A 265 -1.47 12.80 16.08
C TYR A 265 -1.13 13.06 14.62
N ASN A 266 -2.15 13.29 13.78
CA ASN A 266 -1.94 13.73 12.41
C ASN A 266 -1.13 15.04 12.36
N GLU A 267 -1.55 16.06 13.10
CA GLU A 267 -0.85 17.34 13.19
C GLU A 267 0.60 17.17 13.67
N GLN A 268 0.81 16.31 14.68
CA GLN A 268 2.14 16.06 15.21
C GLN A 268 3.06 15.37 14.19
N LEU A 269 2.58 14.36 13.45
CA LEU A 269 3.36 13.70 12.40
C LEU A 269 3.63 14.63 11.22
N VAL A 270 2.61 15.36 10.74
CA VAL A 270 2.78 16.35 9.67
C VAL A 270 3.85 17.37 10.04
N LYS A 271 3.84 17.86 11.29
CA LYS A 271 4.88 18.77 11.81
C LYS A 271 6.27 18.13 11.82
N ILE A 272 6.39 16.88 12.28
CA ILE A 272 7.67 16.15 12.29
C ILE A 272 8.19 16.00 10.85
N PHE A 273 7.38 15.47 9.93
CA PHE A 273 7.81 15.26 8.55
C PHE A 273 8.15 16.56 7.82
N ARG A 274 7.44 17.65 8.11
CA ARG A 274 7.78 18.98 7.58
C ARG A 274 9.14 19.48 8.09
N ASN A 275 9.49 19.21 9.36
CA ASN A 275 10.77 19.59 9.96
C ASN A 275 11.97 18.75 9.51
N TYR A 276 11.72 17.55 8.97
CA TYR A 276 12.74 16.59 8.53
C TYR A 276 12.64 16.26 7.05
N SER A 277 11.98 17.13 6.26
CA SER A 277 11.77 16.91 4.82
C SER A 277 13.05 16.97 3.98
N ASP A 278 14.15 17.44 4.55
CA ASP A 278 15.49 17.38 3.95
C ASP A 278 16.06 15.94 3.93
N VAL A 279 15.62 15.11 4.88
CA VAL A 279 16.09 13.73 5.10
C VAL A 279 15.07 12.69 4.64
N VAL A 280 13.78 12.94 4.86
CA VAL A 280 12.71 12.02 4.41
C VAL A 280 12.53 12.16 2.90
N GLU A 281 12.74 11.07 2.18
CA GLU A 281 12.74 11.04 0.72
C GLU A 281 11.43 10.46 0.15
N GLY A 282 10.69 9.68 0.96
CA GLY A 282 9.38 9.16 0.59
C GLY A 282 8.67 8.48 1.76
N GLN A 283 7.33 8.49 1.72
CA GLN A 283 6.48 7.80 2.70
C GLN A 283 5.51 6.85 2.00
N PHE A 284 5.36 5.64 2.55
CA PHE A 284 4.62 4.55 1.94
C PHE A 284 3.64 3.93 2.94
N TYR A 285 2.36 3.94 2.58
CA TYR A 285 1.24 3.53 3.43
C TYR A 285 0.31 2.52 2.72
N GLY A 286 -0.54 1.86 3.50
CA GLY A 286 -1.60 0.96 3.02
C GLY A 286 -2.97 1.38 3.57
N HIS A 287 -3.69 0.44 4.18
CA HIS A 287 -4.90 0.63 4.99
C HIS A 287 -6.16 1.05 4.22
N THR A 288 -6.07 2.01 3.32
CA THR A 288 -7.27 2.55 2.64
C THR A 288 -7.78 1.63 1.54
N HIS A 289 -6.95 0.66 1.11
CA HIS A 289 -7.15 -0.19 -0.06
C HIS A 289 -7.30 0.59 -1.38
N ARG A 290 -6.83 1.84 -1.43
CA ARG A 290 -6.97 2.72 -2.60
C ARG A 290 -5.62 3.23 -3.05
N ASP A 291 -5.49 3.39 -4.36
CA ASP A 291 -4.34 4.06 -4.94
C ASP A 291 -4.46 5.56 -4.70
N SER A 292 -3.61 6.12 -3.85
CA SER A 292 -3.64 7.56 -3.60
C SER A 292 -2.25 8.14 -3.45
N ILE A 293 -2.14 9.40 -3.82
CA ILE A 293 -0.94 10.21 -3.59
C ILE A 293 -1.29 11.37 -2.66
N MET A 294 -0.28 11.82 -1.93
CA MET A 294 -0.35 13.01 -1.11
C MET A 294 0.95 13.79 -1.27
N VAL A 295 0.87 15.12 -1.20
CA VAL A 295 2.03 16.00 -1.27
C VAL A 295 2.09 16.87 -0.03
N LEU A 296 3.12 16.69 0.77
CA LEU A 296 3.34 17.55 1.93
C LEU A 296 3.96 18.88 1.48
N LEU A 297 3.30 19.98 1.82
CA LEU A 297 3.80 21.33 1.63
C LEU A 297 4.45 21.88 2.93
N ASP A 298 5.49 22.69 2.78
CA ASP A 298 6.03 23.50 3.87
C ASP A 298 5.11 24.69 4.21
N HIS A 299 5.49 25.45 5.24
CA HIS A 299 4.70 26.62 5.68
C HIS A 299 4.64 27.77 4.66
N LYS A 300 5.43 27.70 3.58
CA LYS A 300 5.44 28.67 2.47
C LYS A 300 4.73 28.13 1.23
N GLY A 301 4.11 26.95 1.32
CA GLY A 301 3.44 26.29 0.21
C GLY A 301 4.39 25.59 -0.78
N LYS A 302 5.67 25.42 -0.45
CA LYS A 302 6.60 24.67 -1.29
C LYS A 302 6.40 23.17 -1.06
N PRO A 303 6.32 22.32 -2.10
CA PRO A 303 6.25 20.89 -1.92
C PRO A 303 7.58 20.34 -1.42
N VAL A 304 7.53 19.52 -0.36
CA VAL A 304 8.71 19.01 0.35
C VAL A 304 8.72 17.51 0.56
N ASN A 305 7.59 16.80 0.45
CA ASN A 305 7.61 15.34 0.56
C ASN A 305 6.51 14.64 -0.25
N SER A 306 6.87 13.52 -0.88
CA SER A 306 5.97 12.66 -1.65
C SER A 306 5.49 11.52 -0.77
N ILE A 307 4.18 11.32 -0.74
CA ILE A 307 3.53 10.32 0.10
C ILE A 307 2.61 9.47 -0.79
N PHE A 308 2.66 8.16 -0.58
CA PHE A 308 1.94 7.20 -1.40
C PHE A 308 1.16 6.23 -0.53
N VAL A 309 -0.10 6.01 -0.90
CA VAL A 309 -0.94 4.94 -0.37
C VAL A 309 -1.11 3.92 -1.48
N THR A 310 -0.70 2.68 -1.22
CA THR A 310 -0.83 1.58 -2.19
C THR A 310 -2.20 0.90 -2.03
N PRO A 311 -2.83 0.46 -3.13
CA PRO A 311 -4.05 -0.32 -3.03
C PRO A 311 -3.77 -1.72 -2.44
N ALA A 312 -4.84 -2.37 -2.00
CA ALA A 312 -4.77 -3.69 -1.39
C ALA A 312 -4.66 -4.83 -2.41
N VAL A 313 -4.15 -5.98 -1.96
CA VAL A 313 -4.37 -7.24 -2.69
C VAL A 313 -5.81 -7.72 -2.48
N THR A 314 -6.38 -7.54 -1.27
CA THR A 314 -7.79 -7.89 -1.04
C THR A 314 -8.73 -7.00 -1.87
N PRO A 315 -9.77 -7.58 -2.50
CA PRO A 315 -10.78 -6.83 -3.24
C PRO A 315 -12.00 -6.49 -2.37
N ILE A 316 -11.94 -6.72 -1.06
CA ILE A 316 -13.12 -6.59 -0.20
C ILE A 316 -13.66 -5.16 -0.21
N LYS A 317 -14.99 -5.06 -0.31
CA LYS A 317 -15.77 -3.87 0.04
C LYS A 317 -16.96 -4.28 0.91
N SER A 318 -17.44 -3.35 1.71
CA SER A 318 -18.73 -3.49 2.37
C SER A 318 -19.89 -3.43 1.36
N LEU A 319 -21.04 -4.02 1.72
CA LEU A 319 -22.22 -4.03 0.85
C LEU A 319 -22.68 -2.62 0.43
N LEU A 320 -22.61 -1.67 1.37
CA LEU A 320 -23.04 -0.28 1.18
C LEU A 320 -22.00 0.59 0.45
N GLU A 321 -20.78 0.10 0.28
CA GLU A 321 -19.75 0.87 -0.42
C GLU A 321 -19.99 0.85 -1.93
N PRO A 322 -19.92 2.02 -2.59
CA PRO A 322 -20.26 2.15 -4.01
C PRO A 322 -19.26 1.50 -4.95
N PHE A 323 -18.02 1.29 -4.49
CA PHE A 323 -16.94 0.70 -5.27
C PHE A 323 -15.95 -0.05 -4.39
N SER A 324 -15.22 -0.98 -5.01
CA SER A 324 -14.05 -1.64 -4.42
C SER A 324 -12.77 -1.22 -5.16
N ASN A 325 -11.70 -1.98 -4.95
CA ASN A 325 -10.50 -2.03 -5.77
C ASN A 325 -10.37 -3.42 -6.41
N ASN A 326 -9.78 -3.50 -7.61
CA ASN A 326 -9.16 -4.75 -8.02
C ASN A 326 -7.93 -5.03 -7.14
N PRO A 327 -7.50 -6.31 -7.01
CA PRO A 327 -6.23 -6.66 -6.39
C PRO A 327 -5.06 -5.93 -7.05
N GLY A 328 -4.23 -5.25 -6.26
CA GLY A 328 -3.13 -4.41 -6.71
C GLY A 328 -1.76 -4.85 -6.19
N LEU A 329 -0.71 -4.56 -6.97
CA LEU A 329 0.70 -4.69 -6.60
C LEU A 329 1.46 -3.49 -7.12
N ARG A 330 2.43 -2.97 -6.37
CA ARG A 330 3.17 -1.76 -6.78
C ARG A 330 4.67 -1.95 -6.72
N ALA A 331 5.37 -1.52 -7.76
CA ALA A 331 6.82 -1.33 -7.72
C ALA A 331 7.16 0.16 -7.81
N TYR A 332 8.21 0.56 -7.10
CA TYR A 332 8.80 1.89 -7.18
C TYR A 332 10.15 1.83 -7.85
N LEU A 333 10.45 2.83 -8.66
CA LEU A 333 11.78 3.08 -9.21
C LEU A 333 12.42 4.23 -8.44
N TYR A 334 13.70 4.11 -8.11
CA TYR A 334 14.43 5.14 -7.38
C TYR A 334 15.87 5.27 -7.85
N HIS A 335 16.45 6.44 -7.64
CA HIS A 335 17.82 6.75 -8.01
C HIS A 335 18.80 6.09 -7.02
N PRO A 336 19.77 5.30 -7.49
CA PRO A 336 20.62 4.47 -6.63
C PRO A 336 21.56 5.27 -5.71
N GLU A 337 21.85 6.54 -6.04
CA GLU A 337 22.81 7.36 -5.28
C GLU A 337 22.18 8.30 -4.26
N ASN A 338 21.05 8.94 -4.61
CA ASN A 338 20.42 9.97 -3.79
C ASN A 338 19.06 9.55 -3.23
N TYR A 339 18.60 8.34 -3.60
CA TYR A 339 17.35 7.73 -3.16
C TYR A 339 16.07 8.45 -3.58
N GLY A 340 16.15 9.44 -4.46
CA GLY A 340 14.99 10.11 -5.03
C GLY A 340 14.11 9.13 -5.80
N LEU A 341 12.81 9.15 -5.53
CA LEU A 341 11.81 8.37 -6.23
C LEU A 341 11.59 8.89 -7.65
N LEU A 342 11.63 7.98 -8.61
CA LEU A 342 11.58 8.26 -10.05
C LEU A 342 10.22 7.88 -10.65
N ASP A 343 9.65 6.73 -10.29
CA ASP A 343 8.40 6.27 -10.90
C ASP A 343 7.64 5.27 -10.03
N ILE A 344 6.37 5.04 -10.38
CA ILE A 344 5.51 3.97 -9.88
C ILE A 344 5.06 3.12 -11.06
N TRP A 345 5.25 1.81 -10.92
CA TRP A 345 4.65 0.81 -11.79
C TRP A 345 3.56 0.10 -11.00
N GLN A 346 2.31 0.41 -11.32
CA GLN A 346 1.14 -0.21 -10.70
C GLN A 346 0.70 -1.40 -11.55
N PHE A 347 0.54 -2.54 -10.90
CA PHE A 347 0.02 -3.77 -11.49
C PHE A 347 -1.30 -4.12 -10.84
N TYR A 348 -2.13 -4.86 -11.56
CA TYR A 348 -3.40 -5.32 -11.04
C TYR A 348 -3.84 -6.63 -11.66
N LEU A 349 -4.77 -7.27 -10.98
CA LEU A 349 -5.57 -8.37 -11.51
C LEU A 349 -6.99 -7.88 -11.76
N ASN A 350 -7.49 -7.96 -12.98
CA ASN A 350 -8.92 -7.78 -13.21
C ASN A 350 -9.66 -8.99 -12.62
N LEU A 351 -10.23 -8.84 -11.42
CA LEU A 351 -10.79 -9.96 -10.67
C LEU A 351 -11.95 -10.64 -11.42
N THR A 352 -12.80 -9.84 -12.06
CA THR A 352 -13.93 -10.33 -12.85
C THR A 352 -13.46 -11.21 -14.00
N GLU A 353 -12.49 -10.74 -14.78
CA GLU A 353 -11.88 -11.48 -15.89
C GLU A 353 -11.16 -12.74 -15.39
N ALA A 354 -10.41 -12.64 -14.30
CA ALA A 354 -9.67 -13.76 -13.72
C ALA A 354 -10.60 -14.89 -13.24
N ASN A 355 -11.73 -14.54 -12.63
CA ASN A 355 -12.73 -15.52 -12.19
C ASN A 355 -13.47 -16.16 -13.38
N LEU A 356 -13.84 -15.35 -14.39
CA LEU A 356 -14.49 -15.85 -15.61
C LEU A 356 -13.61 -16.83 -16.37
N GLU A 357 -12.34 -16.48 -16.56
CA GLU A 357 -11.37 -17.29 -17.32
C GLU A 357 -10.69 -18.37 -16.48
N LYS A 358 -10.88 -18.34 -15.16
CA LYS A 358 -10.20 -19.20 -14.18
C LYS A 358 -8.67 -19.14 -14.33
N ARG A 359 -8.16 -17.94 -14.64
CA ARG A 359 -6.74 -17.67 -14.83
C ARG A 359 -6.35 -16.31 -14.24
N SER A 360 -5.31 -16.27 -13.42
CA SER A 360 -4.80 -15.03 -12.83
C SER A 360 -3.83 -14.32 -13.78
N GLU A 361 -4.34 -13.59 -14.77
CA GLU A 361 -3.52 -12.74 -15.64
C GLU A 361 -3.30 -11.35 -15.04
N TRP A 362 -2.30 -11.24 -14.17
CA TRP A 362 -1.83 -9.96 -13.66
C TRP A 362 -1.17 -9.15 -14.78
N LYS A 363 -1.46 -7.85 -14.83
CA LYS A 363 -1.00 -6.93 -15.87
C LYS A 363 -0.60 -5.58 -15.28
N LEU A 364 0.24 -4.86 -16.02
CA LEU A 364 0.53 -3.46 -15.73
C LEU A 364 -0.76 -2.65 -15.91
N GLU A 365 -1.17 -1.93 -14.86
CA GLU A 365 -2.26 -0.98 -14.92
C GLU A 365 -1.77 0.34 -15.55
N TYR A 366 -0.71 0.91 -14.97
CA TYR A 366 -0.10 2.14 -15.46
C TYR A 366 1.34 2.31 -14.97
N ILE A 367 2.08 3.15 -15.70
CA ILE A 367 3.34 3.77 -15.27
C ILE A 367 3.01 5.23 -14.95
N MET A 368 3.34 5.70 -13.75
CA MET A 368 2.86 7.00 -13.24
C MET A 368 3.33 8.16 -14.13
N THR A 369 4.62 8.19 -14.48
CA THR A 369 5.19 9.24 -15.34
C THR A 369 4.52 9.29 -16.72
N GLU A 370 4.31 8.13 -17.36
CA GLU A 370 3.63 8.02 -18.65
C GLU A 370 2.14 8.37 -18.56
N ALA A 371 1.46 7.90 -17.52
CA ALA A 371 0.03 8.10 -17.35
C ALA A 371 -0.31 9.58 -17.13
N PHE A 372 0.54 10.31 -16.40
CA PHE A 372 0.26 11.68 -16.00
C PHE A 372 1.14 12.73 -16.67
N ASP A 373 2.04 12.33 -17.57
CA ASP A 373 2.97 13.23 -18.26
C ASP A 373 3.72 14.11 -17.24
N ILE A 374 4.43 13.44 -16.33
CA ILE A 374 5.31 14.04 -15.32
C ILE A 374 6.70 13.43 -15.42
N GLU A 375 7.73 14.20 -15.04
CA GLU A 375 9.12 13.79 -15.18
C GLU A 375 9.52 12.71 -14.16
N ASP A 376 8.97 12.79 -12.95
CA ASP A 376 9.21 11.88 -11.85
C ASP A 376 8.06 11.93 -10.83
N ILE A 377 8.21 11.24 -9.70
CA ILE A 377 7.27 11.28 -8.56
C ILE A 377 7.84 12.06 -7.37
N GLN A 378 8.73 13.03 -7.63
CA GLN A 378 9.26 13.95 -6.63
C GLN A 378 8.18 14.96 -6.19
N PRO A 379 8.33 15.63 -5.03
CA PRO A 379 7.29 16.49 -4.48
C PRO A 379 6.82 17.58 -5.44
N HIS A 380 7.75 18.15 -6.22
CA HIS A 380 7.43 19.20 -7.19
C HIS A 380 6.53 18.68 -8.32
N SER A 381 6.90 17.56 -8.96
CA SER A 381 6.13 16.94 -10.04
C SER A 381 4.73 16.51 -9.59
N LEU A 382 4.62 15.94 -8.39
CA LEU A 382 3.34 15.56 -7.81
C LEU A 382 2.46 16.77 -7.46
N HIS A 383 3.05 17.86 -6.99
CA HIS A 383 2.31 19.10 -6.73
C HIS A 383 1.73 19.69 -8.02
N GLU A 384 2.52 19.76 -9.10
CA GLU A 384 2.03 20.21 -10.41
C GLU A 384 0.93 19.29 -10.96
N LEU A 385 1.03 17.97 -10.72
CA LEU A 385 -0.05 17.04 -11.05
C LEU A 385 -1.32 17.34 -10.25
N ALA A 386 -1.21 17.56 -8.95
CA ALA A 386 -2.37 17.78 -8.11
C ALA A 386 -3.02 19.17 -8.35
N LEU A 387 -2.24 20.20 -8.72
CA LEU A 387 -2.77 21.45 -9.29
C LEU A 387 -3.52 21.22 -10.62
N ARG A 388 -3.10 20.26 -11.45
CA ARG A 388 -3.86 19.87 -12.65
C ARG A 388 -5.17 19.18 -12.29
N PHE A 389 -5.29 18.51 -11.15
CA PHE A 389 -6.55 17.91 -10.72
C PHE A 389 -7.62 18.94 -10.37
N GLU A 390 -7.23 20.08 -9.79
CA GLU A 390 -8.13 21.17 -9.38
C GLU A 390 -8.96 21.75 -10.54
N LYS A 391 -8.44 21.71 -11.78
CA LYS A 391 -9.12 22.27 -12.96
C LYS A 391 -10.53 21.66 -13.14
N PRO A 392 -11.59 22.44 -13.42
CA PRO A 392 -12.98 21.95 -13.47
C PRO A 392 -13.18 20.66 -14.27
N GLN A 393 -12.66 20.59 -15.49
CA GLN A 393 -12.74 19.43 -16.40
C GLN A 393 -11.36 18.75 -16.57
N SER A 394 -10.81 18.27 -15.46
CA SER A 394 -9.48 17.65 -15.44
C SER A 394 -9.51 16.18 -15.87
N LYS A 395 -9.05 15.90 -17.10
CA LYS A 395 -8.79 14.53 -17.58
C LYS A 395 -7.75 13.79 -16.73
N ALA A 396 -6.80 14.53 -16.16
CA ALA A 396 -5.82 13.97 -15.24
C ALA A 396 -6.52 13.45 -13.98
N PHE A 397 -7.47 14.21 -13.43
CA PHE A 397 -8.25 13.76 -12.28
C PHE A 397 -9.14 12.56 -12.60
N GLU A 398 -9.84 12.56 -13.74
CA GLU A 398 -10.66 11.40 -14.17
C GLU A 398 -9.81 10.13 -14.26
N LYS A 399 -8.60 10.22 -14.84
CA LYS A 399 -7.65 9.13 -14.89
C LYS A 399 -7.19 8.69 -13.49
N TYR A 400 -6.83 9.65 -12.64
CA TYR A 400 -6.45 9.39 -11.25
C TYR A 400 -7.56 8.66 -10.49
N PHE A 401 -8.82 9.08 -10.64
CA PHE A 401 -9.94 8.46 -9.95
C PHE A 401 -10.24 7.03 -10.46
N ASN A 402 -9.98 6.73 -11.73
CA ASN A 402 -10.04 5.34 -12.21
C ASN A 402 -8.97 4.47 -11.53
N HIS A 403 -7.75 4.98 -11.42
CA HIS A 403 -6.64 4.28 -10.74
C HIS A 403 -6.83 4.20 -9.23
N PHE A 404 -7.51 5.16 -8.61
CA PHE A 404 -7.88 5.15 -7.19
C PHE A 404 -8.60 3.85 -6.78
N MET A 405 -9.38 3.28 -7.70
CA MET A 405 -10.10 2.00 -7.54
C MET A 405 -9.41 0.85 -8.28
N VAL A 406 -8.16 1.00 -8.72
CA VAL A 406 -7.40 0.00 -9.47
C VAL A 406 -8.17 -0.49 -10.70
N SER A 407 -8.76 0.46 -11.44
CA SER A 407 -9.57 0.19 -12.62
C SER A 407 -10.73 -0.80 -12.38
N TYR A 408 -11.26 -0.86 -11.14
CA TYR A 408 -12.41 -1.70 -10.75
C TYR A 408 -13.61 -1.48 -11.67
N ASN A 409 -13.98 -0.22 -11.90
CA ASN A 409 -15.10 0.13 -12.76
C ASN A 409 -14.92 1.53 -13.35
N LEU A 410 -14.67 1.59 -14.66
CA LEU A 410 -14.42 2.82 -15.42
C LEU A 410 -15.69 3.68 -15.65
N SER A 411 -16.88 3.16 -15.34
CA SER A 411 -18.13 3.92 -15.48
C SER A 411 -18.47 4.77 -14.25
N ILE A 412 -17.77 4.57 -13.13
CA ILE A 412 -17.97 5.35 -11.91
C ILE A 412 -17.21 6.67 -12.06
N THR A 413 -17.94 7.79 -11.97
CA THR A 413 -17.36 9.13 -12.06
C THR A 413 -17.34 9.82 -10.71
N CYS A 414 -16.38 10.75 -10.54
CA CYS A 414 -16.22 11.54 -9.34
C CYS A 414 -16.27 13.03 -9.70
N GLU A 415 -17.39 13.66 -9.42
CA GLU A 415 -17.65 15.06 -9.76
C GLU A 415 -17.95 15.88 -8.52
N SER A 416 -17.93 17.22 -8.66
CA SER A 416 -18.37 18.16 -7.64
C SER A 416 -17.75 17.87 -6.25
N SER A 417 -18.55 17.49 -5.25
CA SER A 417 -18.09 17.22 -3.89
C SER A 417 -17.12 16.04 -3.80
N CYS A 418 -17.31 14.98 -4.61
CA CYS A 418 -16.40 13.84 -4.61
C CYS A 418 -14.99 14.30 -5.01
N LYS A 419 -14.90 15.05 -6.11
CA LYS A 419 -13.63 15.58 -6.61
C LYS A 419 -12.98 16.54 -5.61
N MET A 420 -13.78 17.39 -4.98
CA MET A 420 -13.32 18.31 -3.95
C MET A 420 -12.64 17.57 -2.79
N VAL A 421 -13.29 16.55 -2.24
CA VAL A 421 -12.74 15.76 -1.12
C VAL A 421 -11.44 15.07 -1.52
N GLN A 422 -11.41 14.46 -2.70
CA GLN A 422 -10.21 13.81 -3.25
C GLN A 422 -9.04 14.80 -3.39
N VAL A 423 -9.26 15.91 -4.10
CA VAL A 423 -8.19 16.88 -4.41
C VAL A 423 -7.69 17.59 -3.14
N CYS A 424 -8.58 17.96 -2.22
CA CYS A 424 -8.16 18.55 -0.95
C CYS A 424 -7.34 17.56 -0.10
N ALA A 425 -7.69 16.27 -0.10
CA ALA A 425 -6.92 15.25 0.60
C ALA A 425 -5.51 15.01 0.00
N VAL A 426 -5.35 15.19 -1.32
CA VAL A 426 -4.05 15.07 -2.00
C VAL A 426 -3.10 16.21 -1.58
N HIS A 427 -3.59 17.45 -1.47
CA HIS A 427 -2.76 18.63 -1.24
C HIS A 427 -2.57 19.01 0.24
N PHE A 428 -3.57 18.73 1.08
CA PHE A 428 -3.67 19.38 2.38
C PHE A 428 -3.82 18.35 3.49
N LEU A 429 -2.70 18.09 4.16
CA LEU A 429 -2.56 17.04 5.17
C LEU A 429 -2.77 17.55 6.59
N ASP A 430 -2.75 18.87 6.81
CA ASP A 430 -3.08 19.49 8.09
C ASP A 430 -4.47 20.14 8.05
N ARG A 431 -5.04 20.29 9.25
CA ARG A 431 -6.40 20.78 9.45
C ARG A 431 -6.63 22.17 8.88
N GLU A 432 -5.70 23.08 9.09
CA GLU A 432 -5.87 24.47 8.67
C GLU A 432 -6.02 24.56 7.15
N THR A 433 -5.08 23.95 6.43
CA THR A 433 -5.05 24.01 4.96
C THR A 433 -6.16 23.17 4.32
N TYR A 434 -6.51 22.01 4.91
CA TYR A 434 -7.60 21.18 4.39
C TYR A 434 -8.96 21.90 4.48
N LEU A 435 -9.26 22.51 5.63
CA LEU A 435 -10.50 23.27 5.82
C LEU A 435 -10.58 24.49 4.90
N GLN A 436 -9.44 25.15 4.62
CA GLN A 436 -9.39 26.25 3.65
C GLN A 436 -9.75 25.78 2.23
N CYS A 437 -9.20 24.65 1.79
CA CYS A 437 -9.51 24.04 0.49
C CYS A 437 -11.00 23.69 0.35
N MET A 438 -11.55 23.01 1.37
CA MET A 438 -12.97 22.64 1.40
C MET A 438 -13.88 23.87 1.39
N ALA A 439 -13.47 24.99 1.98
CA ALA A 439 -14.23 26.24 1.98
C ALA A 439 -14.15 27.02 0.65
N SER A 440 -13.00 26.99 -0.05
CA SER A 440 -12.83 27.70 -1.32
C SER A 440 -13.65 27.07 -2.45
N ALA A 441 -13.79 25.75 -2.44
CA ALA A 441 -14.51 25.02 -3.49
C ALA A 441 -16.05 25.10 -3.36
N GLY A 442 -16.57 25.71 -2.29
CA GLY A 442 -17.99 25.99 -2.08
C GLY A 442 -18.47 27.36 -2.59
N ARG A 443 -17.61 28.19 -3.17
CA ARG A 443 -18.01 29.48 -3.76
C ARG A 443 -18.31 29.31 -5.25
N PRO A 444 -19.52 29.64 -5.74
CA PRO A 444 -19.73 29.74 -7.18
C PRO A 444 -18.81 30.84 -7.72
N GLU A 445 -18.06 30.53 -8.77
CA GLU A 445 -17.35 31.54 -9.57
C GLU A 445 -18.42 32.52 -10.08
N GLY A 446 -18.35 33.76 -9.61
CA GLY A 446 -19.28 34.83 -9.94
C GLY A 446 -19.01 35.47 -11.29
#